data_AF-A0A438GDQ1-F1
#
_entry.id   AF-A0A438GDQ1-F1
#
_cell.length_a   1.000
_cell.length_b   1.000
_cell.length_c   1.000
_cell.angle_alpha   90.00
_cell.angle_beta   90.00
_cell.angle_gamma   90.00
#
_symmetry.space_group_name_H-M   'P 1'
#
loop_
_entity.id
_entity.type
_entity.pdbx_description
1 polymer ?
#
loop_
_entity_poly.entity_id
_entity_poly.type
_entity_poly.pdbx_seq_one_letter_code
_entity_poly.pdbx_strand_id
1 'polypeptide(L)'
;MKVKNLPFCTFFYILISFSIFLEFSSAGDTINETQSLKDRQTLVSSGQSFELGFFSPGESKGRYLGIWYKNSPSTVVWVANKEKEITDSYGVLSFRTDGNLVVLNQSKGIIWSSSLSRIIENPVVQLLESGNLVLREKSVADPEGYIWQSFDFPCHTLLPGMKFGWNSKTRQDWYLTSWRSASNPSSGDFTWRIDTIGLPQVILRKGSEKKFCAGPWIGSHFSGDQSGILCFPYKPISVMIADAVVPTAFAEFMISQFVSAWMGLFLDCRMNGNYLFGPEDVLGEHHWIAKKGNGL
;
A
#
# COMPACT_ATOMS: atom_id res chain seq x y z
N MET A 1 -22.52 -48.95 -29.08
CA MET A 1 -22.88 -47.82 -28.20
C MET A 1 -22.99 -46.56 -29.07
N LYS A 2 -24.17 -45.97 -29.26
CA LYS A 2 -24.32 -44.79 -30.14
C LYS A 2 -23.92 -43.53 -29.38
N VAL A 3 -22.76 -42.97 -29.69
CA VAL A 3 -22.40 -41.60 -29.28
C VAL A 3 -23.36 -40.65 -30.00
N LYS A 4 -24.20 -39.93 -29.25
CA LYS A 4 -25.02 -38.87 -29.82
C LYS A 4 -24.12 -37.68 -30.10
N ASN A 5 -23.83 -37.41 -31.37
CA ASN A 5 -23.15 -36.18 -31.77
C ASN A 5 -24.02 -35.00 -31.32
N LEU A 6 -23.52 -34.22 -30.37
CA LEU A 6 -24.15 -32.95 -29.99
C LEU A 6 -24.10 -32.04 -31.24
N PRO A 7 -25.23 -31.45 -31.68
CA PRO A 7 -25.24 -30.68 -32.91
C PRO A 7 -24.27 -29.50 -32.81
N PHE A 8 -23.39 -29.34 -33.79
CA PHE A 8 -22.32 -28.33 -33.83
C PHE A 8 -22.81 -26.91 -33.47
N CYS A 9 -24.04 -26.58 -33.83
CA CYS A 9 -24.69 -25.31 -33.51
C CYS A 9 -24.88 -25.05 -32.00
N THR A 10 -25.15 -26.07 -31.17
CA THR A 10 -25.33 -25.85 -29.72
C THR A 10 -23.99 -25.62 -29.02
N PHE A 11 -22.91 -26.24 -29.50
CA PHE A 11 -21.56 -25.97 -29.01
C PHE A 11 -21.13 -24.53 -29.31
N PHE A 12 -21.39 -24.05 -30.53
CA PHE A 12 -21.16 -22.65 -30.90
C PHE A 12 -22.02 -21.68 -30.07
N TYR A 13 -23.28 -22.01 -29.81
CA TYR A 13 -24.17 -21.17 -28.99
C TYR A 13 -23.69 -21.06 -27.53
N ILE A 14 -23.13 -22.13 -26.97
CA ILE A 14 -22.53 -22.14 -25.63
C ILE A 14 -21.22 -21.34 -25.60
N LEU A 15 -20.36 -21.45 -26.62
CA LEU A 15 -19.15 -20.64 -26.72
C LEU A 15 -19.47 -19.14 -26.83
N ILE A 16 -20.44 -18.78 -27.69
CA ILE A 16 -20.86 -17.38 -27.88
C ILE A 16 -21.50 -16.83 -26.60
N SER A 17 -22.37 -17.58 -25.91
CA SER A 17 -22.94 -17.11 -24.64
C SER A 17 -21.87 -16.96 -23.56
N PHE A 18 -20.91 -17.90 -23.46
CA PHE A 18 -19.78 -17.80 -22.54
C PHE A 18 -18.87 -16.60 -22.86
N SER A 19 -18.69 -16.25 -24.13
CA SER A 19 -17.99 -15.02 -24.55
C SER A 19 -18.76 -13.74 -24.22
N ILE A 20 -20.10 -13.75 -24.24
CA ILE A 20 -20.93 -12.60 -23.86
C ILE A 20 -20.92 -12.38 -22.33
N PHE A 21 -20.72 -13.43 -21.53
CA PHE A 21 -20.51 -13.30 -20.08
C PHE A 21 -19.11 -12.79 -19.69
N LEU A 22 -18.17 -12.69 -20.64
CA LEU A 22 -16.87 -12.03 -20.41
C LEU A 22 -17.00 -10.52 -20.60
N GLU A 23 -17.75 -9.87 -19.71
CA GLU A 23 -17.65 -8.42 -19.52
C GLU A 23 -16.24 -8.08 -18.97
N PHE A 24 -15.29 -7.88 -19.87
CA PHE A 24 -14.05 -7.17 -19.58
C PHE A 24 -14.36 -5.70 -19.31
N SER A 25 -14.91 -5.42 -18.14
CA SER A 25 -14.98 -4.07 -17.60
C SER A 25 -13.55 -3.60 -17.34
N SER A 26 -13.01 -2.85 -18.31
CA SER A 26 -11.79 -2.07 -18.11
C SER A 26 -12.08 -0.99 -17.07
N ALA A 27 -11.83 -1.30 -15.80
CA ALA A 27 -11.76 -0.31 -14.74
C ALA A 27 -10.81 0.81 -15.20
N GLY A 28 -11.30 2.05 -15.21
CA GLY A 28 -10.46 3.20 -15.53
C GLY A 28 -9.38 3.41 -14.47
N ASP A 29 -8.40 4.23 -14.80
CA ASP A 29 -7.41 4.74 -13.85
C ASP A 29 -7.86 6.04 -13.17
N THR A 30 -9.00 6.59 -13.59
CA THR A 30 -9.43 7.97 -13.31
C THR A 30 -10.90 8.07 -12.86
N ILE A 31 -11.19 8.94 -11.89
CA ILE A 31 -12.55 9.33 -11.46
C ILE A 31 -12.65 10.87 -11.57
N ASN A 32 -13.74 11.38 -12.14
CA ASN A 32 -14.07 12.81 -12.17
C ASN A 32 -15.23 13.16 -11.21
N GLU A 33 -15.53 14.46 -11.06
CA GLU A 33 -16.56 15.00 -10.16
C GLU A 33 -17.95 14.33 -10.26
N THR A 34 -18.37 13.90 -11.45
CA THR A 34 -19.69 13.27 -11.67
C THR A 34 -19.70 11.76 -11.39
N GLN A 35 -18.53 11.17 -11.12
CA GLN A 35 -18.33 9.74 -10.89
C GLN A 35 -18.09 9.45 -9.41
N SER A 36 -18.32 8.19 -9.03
CA SER A 36 -18.00 7.67 -7.70
C SER A 36 -17.56 6.22 -7.82
N LEU A 37 -16.65 5.81 -6.94
CA LEU A 37 -16.25 4.42 -6.77
C LEU A 37 -17.01 3.88 -5.55
N LYS A 38 -17.90 2.92 -5.77
CA LYS A 38 -18.63 2.25 -4.68
C LYS A 38 -17.87 1.01 -4.22
N ASP A 39 -18.25 0.49 -3.06
CA ASP A 39 -17.81 -0.84 -2.63
C ASP A 39 -18.08 -1.89 -3.75
N ARG A 40 -17.13 -2.81 -3.93
CA ARG A 40 -17.01 -3.80 -5.04
C ARG A 40 -16.67 -3.24 -6.42
N GLN A 41 -16.47 -1.92 -6.57
CA GLN A 41 -15.82 -1.34 -7.75
C GLN A 41 -14.36 -1.04 -7.43
N THR A 42 -13.50 -1.13 -8.44
CA THR A 42 -12.07 -0.79 -8.32
C THR A 42 -11.64 0.19 -9.40
N LEU A 43 -10.53 0.89 -9.13
CA LEU A 43 -9.82 1.77 -10.05
C LEU A 43 -8.45 1.14 -10.30
N VAL A 44 -8.03 0.99 -11.55
CA VAL A 44 -6.83 0.22 -11.92
C VAL A 44 -5.84 1.12 -12.64
N SER A 45 -4.57 1.07 -12.26
CA SER A 45 -3.52 1.86 -12.90
C SER A 45 -3.32 1.46 -14.38
N SER A 46 -2.81 2.37 -15.20
CA SER A 46 -2.79 2.20 -16.66
C SER A 46 -1.97 1.00 -17.18
N GLY A 47 -0.90 0.60 -16.48
CA GLY A 47 -0.15 -0.64 -16.74
C GLY A 47 -0.63 -1.84 -15.93
N GLN A 48 -1.69 -1.67 -15.14
CA GLN A 48 -2.36 -2.69 -14.32
C GLN A 48 -1.54 -3.25 -13.15
N SER A 49 -0.45 -2.61 -12.73
CA SER A 49 0.31 -3.03 -11.54
C SER A 49 -0.45 -2.78 -10.23
N PHE A 50 -1.22 -1.69 -10.14
CA PHE A 50 -1.90 -1.26 -8.93
C PHE A 50 -3.41 -1.18 -9.10
N GLU A 51 -4.11 -1.39 -7.99
CA GLU A 51 -5.57 -1.33 -7.91
C GLU A 51 -6.00 -0.66 -6.60
N LEU A 52 -6.96 0.26 -6.69
CA LEU A 52 -7.59 0.98 -5.58
C LEU A 52 -9.03 0.47 -5.41
N GLY A 53 -9.44 0.20 -4.18
CA GLY A 53 -10.83 -0.13 -3.87
C GLY A 53 -11.11 -0.37 -2.39
N PHE A 54 -12.31 -0.86 -2.11
CA PHE A 54 -12.76 -1.17 -0.75
C PHE A 54 -12.43 -2.62 -0.36
N PHE A 55 -11.73 -2.79 0.76
CA PHE A 55 -11.28 -4.09 1.27
C PHE A 55 -11.50 -4.23 2.78
N SER A 56 -11.31 -5.44 3.29
CA SER A 56 -11.31 -5.76 4.73
C SER A 56 -10.02 -6.53 5.05
N PRO A 57 -9.16 -6.05 5.96
CA PRO A 57 -7.91 -6.72 6.31
C PRO A 57 -8.14 -7.94 7.21
N GLY A 58 -7.71 -9.12 6.76
CA GLY A 58 -7.86 -10.38 7.50
C GLY A 58 -9.30 -10.63 7.94
N GLU A 59 -9.48 -11.03 9.19
CA GLU A 59 -10.79 -11.30 9.81
C GLU A 59 -11.54 -10.03 10.27
N SER A 60 -11.14 -8.84 9.80
CA SER A 60 -11.80 -7.59 10.19
C SER A 60 -13.18 -7.45 9.55
N LYS A 61 -14.14 -6.93 10.33
CA LYS A 61 -15.47 -6.55 9.83
C LYS A 61 -15.51 -5.13 9.28
N GLY A 62 -14.50 -4.30 9.57
CA GLY A 62 -14.39 -2.95 9.04
C GLY A 62 -14.08 -2.95 7.54
N ARG A 63 -14.64 -1.98 6.80
CA ARG A 63 -14.23 -1.68 5.42
C ARG A 63 -13.24 -0.50 5.42
N TYR A 64 -12.26 -0.60 4.53
CA TYR A 64 -11.24 0.43 4.30
C TYR A 64 -11.06 0.65 2.80
N LEU A 65 -10.78 1.89 2.41
CA LEU A 65 -10.30 2.21 1.07
C LEU A 65 -8.77 2.11 1.07
N GLY A 66 -8.22 1.31 0.16
CA GLY A 66 -6.78 1.13 0.04
C GLY A 66 -6.33 0.79 -1.37
N ILE A 67 -5.00 0.81 -1.56
CA ILE A 67 -4.31 0.45 -2.80
C ILE A 67 -3.55 -0.84 -2.54
N TRP A 68 -3.56 -1.77 -3.49
CA TRP A 68 -2.80 -3.02 -3.46
C TRP A 68 -2.16 -3.30 -4.83
N TYR A 69 -1.22 -4.25 -4.86
CA TYR A 69 -0.72 -4.81 -6.12
C TYR A 69 -1.79 -5.70 -6.76
N LYS A 70 -2.16 -5.44 -8.02
CA LYS A 70 -3.25 -6.17 -8.69
C LYS A 70 -2.98 -7.68 -8.84
N ASN A 71 -1.71 -8.06 -9.03
CA ASN A 71 -1.28 -9.46 -9.11
C ASN A 71 -1.19 -10.15 -7.73
N SER A 72 -1.26 -9.40 -6.63
CA SER A 72 -1.20 -9.89 -5.25
C SER A 72 -2.13 -9.06 -4.34
N PRO A 73 -3.47 -9.21 -4.45
CA PRO A 73 -4.43 -8.34 -3.75
C PRO A 73 -4.39 -8.39 -2.22
N SER A 74 -3.71 -9.37 -1.63
CA SER A 74 -3.41 -9.43 -0.19
C SER A 74 -2.34 -8.42 0.25
N THR A 75 -1.54 -7.89 -0.68
CA THR A 75 -0.45 -6.95 -0.41
C THR A 75 -0.95 -5.50 -0.57
N VAL A 76 -1.59 -5.00 0.48
CA VAL A 76 -2.05 -3.60 0.57
C VAL A 76 -0.86 -2.68 0.85
N VAL A 77 -0.66 -1.66 0.00
CA VAL A 77 0.48 -0.74 0.06
C VAL A 77 0.11 0.62 0.67
N TRP A 78 -1.17 1.01 0.63
CA TRP A 78 -1.65 2.28 1.17
C TRP A 78 -3.12 2.16 1.63
N VAL A 79 -3.51 2.92 2.66
CA VAL A 79 -4.89 2.93 3.21
C VAL A 79 -5.30 4.36 3.56
N ALA A 80 -6.42 4.83 3.01
CA ALA A 80 -6.93 6.18 3.24
C ALA A 80 -7.42 6.35 4.69
N ASN A 81 -8.46 5.60 5.05
CA ASN A 81 -9.17 5.73 6.32
C ASN A 81 -8.59 4.85 7.45
N LYS A 82 -7.25 4.75 7.53
CA LYS A 82 -6.56 3.82 8.43
C LYS A 82 -6.96 3.93 9.91
N GLU A 83 -7.28 5.14 10.39
CA GLU A 83 -7.66 5.40 11.79
C GLU A 83 -9.18 5.33 12.04
N LYS A 84 -10.01 5.20 11.00
CA LYS A 84 -11.48 5.22 11.13
C LYS A 84 -12.10 4.27 10.12
N GLU A 85 -12.42 3.06 10.56
CA GLU A 85 -13.10 2.06 9.73
C GLU A 85 -14.51 2.50 9.32
N ILE A 86 -15.00 1.96 8.21
CA ILE A 86 -16.42 1.97 7.89
C ILE A 86 -17.03 0.72 8.54
N THR A 87 -17.98 0.92 9.45
CA THR A 87 -18.61 -0.17 10.23
C THR A 87 -19.78 -0.84 9.49
N ASP A 88 -20.27 -0.20 8.43
CA ASP A 88 -21.24 -0.75 7.48
C ASP A 88 -20.55 -1.24 6.20
N SER A 89 -21.25 -2.04 5.39
CA SER A 89 -20.75 -2.57 4.12
C SER A 89 -20.96 -1.62 2.93
N TYR A 90 -21.00 -0.31 3.18
CA TYR A 90 -21.27 0.72 2.17
C TYR A 90 -20.18 1.80 2.20
N GLY A 91 -19.08 1.54 1.50
CA GLY A 91 -18.11 2.57 1.15
C GLY A 91 -18.44 3.26 -0.18
N VAL A 92 -18.32 4.59 -0.22
CA VAL A 92 -18.31 5.36 -1.47
C VAL A 92 -17.17 6.37 -1.43
N LEU A 93 -16.31 6.34 -2.44
CA LEU A 93 -15.31 7.36 -2.75
C LEU A 93 -15.89 8.28 -3.83
N SER A 94 -15.98 9.57 -3.56
CA SER A 94 -16.45 10.56 -4.54
C SER A 94 -15.85 11.94 -4.25
N PHE A 95 -16.06 12.88 -5.17
CA PHE A 95 -15.86 14.29 -4.86
C PHE A 95 -17.03 14.86 -4.06
N ARG A 96 -16.72 15.87 -3.25
CA ARG A 96 -17.67 16.82 -2.67
C ARG A 96 -17.69 18.09 -3.53
N THR A 97 -18.75 18.91 -3.40
CA THR A 97 -18.99 20.15 -4.18
C THR A 97 -17.92 21.24 -4.06
N ASP A 98 -16.94 21.07 -3.17
CA ASP A 98 -15.77 21.94 -3.01
C ASP A 98 -14.48 21.35 -3.61
N GLY A 99 -14.60 20.23 -4.32
CA GLY A 99 -13.48 19.50 -4.94
C GLY A 99 -12.68 18.61 -3.99
N ASN A 100 -13.06 18.50 -2.70
CA ASN A 100 -12.45 17.54 -1.79
C ASN A 100 -12.82 16.10 -2.19
N LEU A 101 -11.82 15.21 -2.23
CA LEU A 101 -12.03 13.77 -2.39
C LEU A 101 -12.37 13.19 -1.02
N VAL A 102 -13.53 12.52 -0.90
CA VAL A 102 -14.08 12.03 0.36
C VAL A 102 -14.47 10.57 0.31
N VAL A 103 -14.30 9.88 1.44
CA VAL A 103 -14.89 8.55 1.69
C VAL A 103 -16.11 8.72 2.59
N LEU A 104 -17.26 8.25 2.11
CA LEU A 104 -18.55 8.30 2.78
C LEU A 104 -19.01 6.89 3.19
N ASN A 105 -19.74 6.81 4.31
CA ASN A 105 -20.45 5.60 4.73
C ASN A 105 -21.94 5.63 4.30
N GLN A 106 -22.74 4.64 4.73
CA GLN A 106 -24.16 4.55 4.38
C GLN A 106 -24.99 5.79 4.76
N SER A 107 -24.69 6.43 5.90
CA SER A 107 -25.40 7.64 6.36
C SER A 107 -24.89 8.94 5.72
N LYS A 108 -24.02 8.87 4.69
CA LYS A 108 -23.30 10.00 4.07
C LYS A 108 -22.41 10.77 5.05
N GLY A 109 -22.04 10.16 6.17
CA GLY A 109 -21.05 10.67 7.11
C GLY A 109 -19.64 10.55 6.51
N ILE A 110 -18.83 11.60 6.68
CA ILE A 110 -17.44 11.61 6.20
C ILE A 110 -16.58 10.72 7.11
N ILE A 111 -15.95 9.73 6.49
CA ILE A 111 -15.02 8.80 7.13
C ILE A 111 -13.58 9.29 6.90
N TRP A 112 -13.26 9.78 5.71
CA TRP A 112 -11.97 10.35 5.35
C TRP A 112 -12.13 11.47 4.30
N SER A 113 -11.17 12.40 4.25
CA SER A 113 -11.13 13.50 3.28
C SER A 113 -9.68 13.89 2.93
N SER A 114 -9.41 14.22 1.68
CA SER A 114 -8.14 14.81 1.22
C SER A 114 -7.77 16.12 1.91
N SER A 115 -8.74 16.81 2.54
CA SER A 115 -8.55 18.00 3.38
C SER A 115 -7.84 19.15 2.66
N LEU A 116 -8.33 19.47 1.45
CA LEU A 116 -7.78 20.52 0.59
C LEU A 116 -7.97 21.92 1.20
N SER A 117 -6.98 22.79 1.00
CA SER A 117 -6.94 24.16 1.52
C SER A 117 -7.71 25.18 0.67
N ARG A 118 -8.11 24.82 -0.56
CA ARG A 118 -8.88 25.65 -1.50
C ARG A 118 -9.92 24.82 -2.23
N ILE A 119 -10.94 25.49 -2.75
CA ILE A 119 -11.93 24.88 -3.68
C ILE A 119 -11.23 24.55 -5.00
N ILE A 120 -11.53 23.39 -5.57
CA ILE A 120 -10.99 22.92 -6.85
C ILE A 120 -12.14 22.72 -7.84
N GLU A 121 -12.04 23.36 -9.01
CA GLU A 121 -13.00 23.19 -10.11
C GLU A 121 -12.59 22.04 -11.03
N ASN A 122 -13.56 21.28 -11.56
CA ASN A 122 -13.31 20.13 -12.43
C ASN A 122 -12.23 19.16 -11.89
N PRO A 123 -12.32 18.73 -10.62
CA PRO A 123 -11.32 17.87 -10.00
C PRO A 123 -11.31 16.48 -10.63
N VAL A 124 -10.12 15.90 -10.70
CA VAL A 124 -9.87 14.57 -11.24
C VAL A 124 -8.91 13.84 -10.30
N VAL A 125 -9.28 12.64 -9.87
CA VAL A 125 -8.37 11.73 -9.15
C VAL A 125 -7.94 10.60 -10.09
N GLN A 126 -6.64 10.32 -10.15
CA GLN A 126 -6.06 9.26 -10.97
C GLN A 126 -5.15 8.36 -10.12
N LEU A 127 -5.22 7.05 -10.32
CA LEU A 127 -4.23 6.09 -9.83
C LEU A 127 -3.12 5.92 -10.87
N LEU A 128 -1.93 6.46 -10.58
CA LEU A 128 -0.77 6.35 -11.45
C LEU A 128 -0.14 4.95 -11.41
N GLU A 129 0.62 4.59 -12.44
CA GLU A 129 1.33 3.30 -12.53
C GLU A 129 2.45 3.14 -11.48
N SER A 130 2.85 4.22 -10.80
CA SER A 130 3.70 4.16 -9.61
C SER A 130 2.97 3.68 -8.34
N GLY A 131 1.64 3.56 -8.37
CA GLY A 131 0.79 3.34 -7.20
C GLY A 131 0.43 4.62 -6.45
N ASN A 132 0.82 5.79 -6.96
CA ASN A 132 0.44 7.09 -6.39
C ASN A 132 -0.98 7.47 -6.82
N LEU A 133 -1.87 7.69 -5.86
CA LEU A 133 -3.20 8.25 -6.09
C LEU A 133 -3.08 9.77 -6.05
N VAL A 134 -3.29 10.45 -7.17
CA VAL A 134 -3.10 11.91 -7.31
C VAL A 134 -4.41 12.61 -7.61
N LEU A 135 -4.61 13.78 -7.02
CA LEU A 135 -5.71 14.70 -7.31
C LEU A 135 -5.15 15.90 -8.07
N ARG A 136 -5.71 16.18 -9.26
CA ARG A 136 -5.33 17.31 -10.11
C ARG A 136 -6.56 18.03 -10.68
N GLU A 137 -6.33 19.25 -11.16
CA GLU A 137 -7.32 20.06 -11.87
C GLU A 137 -7.29 19.69 -13.36
N LYS A 138 -8.44 19.44 -14.00
CA LYS A 138 -8.46 19.08 -15.44
C LYS A 138 -8.02 20.24 -16.35
N SER A 139 -8.16 21.47 -15.87
CA SER A 139 -7.81 22.74 -16.53
C SER A 139 -6.30 23.01 -16.59
N VAL A 140 -5.53 22.43 -15.67
CA VAL A 140 -4.10 22.76 -15.48
C VAL A 140 -3.24 21.82 -16.32
N ALA A 141 -2.49 22.38 -17.26
CA ALA A 141 -1.63 21.64 -18.19
C ALA A 141 -0.29 21.17 -17.60
N ASP A 142 -0.06 21.37 -16.30
CA ASP A 142 1.12 20.88 -15.60
C ASP A 142 0.93 19.40 -15.19
N PRO A 143 1.67 18.45 -15.78
CA PRO A 143 1.53 17.03 -15.47
C PRO A 143 2.01 16.66 -14.05
N GLU A 144 2.83 17.48 -13.39
CA GLU A 144 3.30 17.26 -12.02
C GLU A 144 2.65 18.18 -10.97
N GLY A 145 1.74 19.07 -11.41
CA GLY A 145 1.00 20.02 -10.58
C GLY A 145 -0.09 19.41 -9.70
N TYR A 146 0.22 18.34 -8.96
CA TYR A 146 -0.73 17.65 -8.08
C TYR A 146 -1.17 18.54 -6.91
N ILE A 147 -2.48 18.63 -6.69
CA ILE A 147 -3.07 19.37 -5.56
C ILE A 147 -2.99 18.54 -4.27
N TRP A 148 -3.09 17.21 -4.40
CA TRP A 148 -2.94 16.24 -3.33
C TRP A 148 -2.43 14.92 -3.90
N GLN A 149 -1.65 14.16 -3.12
CA GLN A 149 -1.17 12.83 -3.52
C GLN A 149 -1.04 11.88 -2.33
N SER A 150 -1.29 10.59 -2.53
CA SER A 150 -1.16 9.57 -1.49
C SER A 150 0.29 9.40 -1.00
N PHE A 151 1.27 9.65 -1.87
CA PHE A 151 2.70 9.53 -1.56
C PHE A 151 3.19 10.50 -0.48
N ASP A 152 2.49 11.60 -0.21
CA ASP A 152 2.80 12.49 0.91
C ASP A 152 2.25 11.99 2.27
N PHE A 153 1.42 10.94 2.25
CA PHE A 153 0.79 10.33 3.42
C PHE A 153 1.11 8.82 3.50
N PRO A 154 2.38 8.43 3.74
CA PRO A 154 2.81 7.04 3.86
C PRO A 154 2.07 6.24 4.95
N CYS A 155 2.03 4.92 4.75
CA CYS A 155 1.48 3.94 5.70
C CYS A 155 2.62 3.05 6.25
N HIS A 156 2.53 1.74 6.07
CA HIS A 156 3.56 0.76 6.50
C HIS A 156 4.53 0.38 5.38
N THR A 157 4.28 0.83 4.15
CA THR A 157 5.03 0.47 2.92
C THR A 157 5.58 1.73 2.24
N LEU A 158 6.78 1.60 1.65
CA LEU A 158 7.43 2.63 0.83
C LEU A 158 7.54 2.11 -0.62
N LEU A 159 6.87 2.77 -1.55
CA LEU A 159 6.86 2.45 -2.99
C LEU A 159 7.94 3.23 -3.78
N PRO A 160 8.28 2.81 -5.01
CA PRO A 160 9.22 3.55 -5.85
C PRO A 160 8.68 4.96 -6.13
N GLY A 161 9.55 5.97 -6.06
CA GLY A 161 9.15 7.38 -6.22
C GLY A 161 8.49 8.02 -4.99
N MET A 162 8.20 7.28 -3.91
CA MET A 162 7.86 7.90 -2.63
C MET A 162 9.06 8.67 -2.06
N LYS A 163 8.76 9.61 -1.14
CA LYS A 163 9.76 10.32 -0.35
C LYS A 163 9.93 9.65 1.00
N PHE A 164 11.14 9.76 1.56
CA PHE A 164 11.44 9.31 2.92
C PHE A 164 12.37 10.31 3.59
N GLY A 165 12.13 10.64 4.86
CA GLY A 165 12.89 11.65 5.61
C GLY A 165 12.14 12.95 5.86
N TRP A 166 12.88 14.03 6.10
CA TRP A 166 12.35 15.27 6.66
C TRP A 166 12.64 16.50 5.78
N ASN A 167 11.59 17.27 5.50
CA ASN A 167 11.67 18.56 4.83
C ASN A 167 11.67 19.70 5.87
N SER A 168 12.81 20.38 5.99
CA SER A 168 13.03 21.56 6.85
C SER A 168 12.06 22.71 6.56
N LYS A 169 11.78 22.97 5.28
CA LYS A 169 11.00 24.12 4.79
C LYS A 169 9.50 23.90 4.93
N THR A 170 8.98 22.74 4.52
CA THR A 170 7.54 22.43 4.62
C THR A 170 7.14 21.81 5.95
N ARG A 171 8.10 21.46 6.82
CA ARG A 171 7.91 20.73 8.08
C ARG A 171 7.26 19.35 7.89
N GLN A 172 7.37 18.77 6.69
CA GLN A 172 6.85 17.45 6.35
C GLN A 172 7.83 16.35 6.78
N ASP A 173 7.31 15.32 7.45
CA ASP A 173 8.03 14.09 7.76
C ASP A 173 7.41 12.92 6.99
N TRP A 174 8.18 12.31 6.09
CA TRP A 174 7.80 11.08 5.41
C TRP A 174 8.48 9.90 6.09
N TYR A 175 7.72 9.19 6.91
CA TYR A 175 8.18 8.02 7.66
C TYR A 175 7.13 6.90 7.58
N LEU A 176 7.54 5.67 7.88
CA LEU A 176 6.63 4.52 7.90
C LEU A 176 6.16 4.24 9.32
N THR A 177 4.91 3.83 9.45
CA THR A 177 4.31 3.34 10.71
C THR A 177 3.69 1.98 10.45
N SER A 178 3.96 1.00 11.31
CA SER A 178 3.34 -0.32 11.18
C SER A 178 1.83 -0.23 11.32
N TRP A 179 1.12 -1.20 10.75
CA TRP A 179 -0.22 -1.51 11.21
C TRP A 179 -0.21 -1.98 12.66
N ARG A 180 -1.32 -1.80 13.37
CA ARG A 180 -1.52 -2.29 14.73
C ARG A 180 -1.63 -3.81 14.79
N SER A 181 -2.25 -4.43 13.78
CA SER A 181 -2.26 -5.88 13.57
C SER A 181 -2.56 -6.21 12.11
N ALA A 182 -2.44 -7.48 11.72
CA ALA A 182 -2.81 -7.95 10.37
C ALA A 182 -4.28 -7.68 9.99
N SER A 183 -5.16 -7.47 10.99
CA SER A 183 -6.58 -7.14 10.80
C SER A 183 -6.94 -5.68 11.18
N ASN A 184 -5.95 -4.86 11.57
CA ASN A 184 -6.19 -3.48 11.98
C ASN A 184 -5.12 -2.54 11.40
N PRO A 185 -5.46 -1.77 10.35
CA PRO A 185 -4.51 -0.91 9.64
C PRO A 185 -4.22 0.42 10.34
N SER A 186 -4.86 0.71 11.48
CA SER A 186 -4.55 1.87 12.31
C SER A 186 -3.08 1.90 12.72
N SER A 187 -2.57 3.08 13.07
CA SER A 187 -1.18 3.24 13.47
C SER A 187 -0.84 2.37 14.68
N GLY A 188 0.15 1.49 14.49
CA GLY A 188 0.75 0.62 15.51
C GLY A 188 2.00 1.22 16.16
N ASP A 189 2.65 0.42 16.99
CA ASP A 189 3.75 0.89 17.87
C ASP A 189 5.07 1.15 17.13
N PHE A 190 5.27 0.54 15.96
CA PHE A 190 6.56 0.59 15.26
C PHE A 190 6.62 1.72 14.24
N THR A 191 7.70 2.49 14.28
CA THR A 191 7.98 3.55 13.29
C THR A 191 9.38 3.42 12.73
N TRP A 192 9.52 3.64 11.42
CA TRP A 192 10.78 3.67 10.69
C TRP A 192 10.96 5.08 10.12
N ARG A 193 11.90 5.86 10.68
CA ARG A 193 11.99 7.31 10.50
C ARG A 193 13.44 7.80 10.49
N ILE A 194 13.70 8.95 9.87
CA ILE A 194 14.98 9.65 10.03
C ILE A 194 14.92 10.49 11.32
N ASP A 195 15.76 10.16 12.29
CA ASP A 195 16.02 10.98 13.47
C ASP A 195 17.02 12.08 13.07
N THR A 196 16.58 13.34 13.07
CA THR A 196 17.39 14.50 12.66
C THR A 196 18.10 15.18 13.84
N ILE A 197 18.07 14.58 15.04
CA ILE A 197 18.75 15.13 16.22
C ILE A 197 20.24 14.74 16.16
N GLY A 198 21.09 15.72 15.81
CA GLY A 198 22.51 15.50 15.59
C GLY A 198 22.79 15.15 14.13
N LEU A 199 23.58 14.11 13.88
CA LEU A 199 23.72 13.56 12.53
C LEU A 199 22.45 12.79 12.15
N PRO A 200 21.87 12.99 10.95
CA PRO A 200 20.69 12.25 10.50
C PRO A 200 20.93 10.74 10.46
N GLN A 201 20.06 9.98 11.14
CA GLN A 201 20.14 8.52 11.25
C GLN A 201 18.78 7.88 10.95
N VAL A 202 18.75 6.75 10.25
CA VAL A 202 17.52 5.95 10.10
C VAL A 202 17.34 5.07 11.33
N ILE A 203 16.18 5.17 11.98
CA ILE A 203 15.90 4.48 13.25
C ILE A 203 14.55 3.77 13.17
N LEU A 204 14.55 2.49 13.57
CA LEU A 204 13.35 1.74 13.91
C LEU A 204 13.08 1.89 15.41
N ARG A 205 11.90 2.41 15.76
CA ARG A 205 11.45 2.59 17.14
C ARG A 205 10.22 1.74 17.43
N LYS A 206 10.05 1.31 18.68
CA LYS A 206 8.78 0.84 19.24
C LYS A 206 8.33 1.85 20.30
N GLY A 207 7.35 2.70 19.98
CA GLY A 207 7.04 3.87 20.79
C GLY A 207 8.25 4.78 20.98
N SER A 208 8.66 5.01 22.22
CA SER A 208 9.87 5.79 22.56
C SER A 208 11.18 5.01 22.39
N GLU A 209 11.15 3.68 22.46
CA GLU A 209 12.32 2.80 22.50
C GLU A 209 12.98 2.67 21.12
N LYS A 210 14.30 2.87 21.02
CA LYS A 210 15.07 2.57 19.80
C LYS A 210 15.34 1.06 19.74
N LYS A 211 14.86 0.38 18.69
CA LYS A 211 15.08 -1.07 18.48
C LYS A 211 16.23 -1.35 17.51
N PHE A 212 16.37 -0.53 16.47
CA PHE A 212 17.49 -0.59 15.54
C PHE A 212 17.86 0.81 15.07
N CYS A 213 19.14 1.02 14.80
CA CYS A 213 19.67 2.25 14.22
C CYS A 213 20.63 1.88 13.08
N ALA A 214 20.34 2.36 11.87
CA ALA A 214 21.22 2.18 10.72
C ALA A 214 22.50 3.02 10.83
N GLY A 215 22.56 4.00 11.74
CA GLY A 215 23.63 4.98 11.81
C GLY A 215 23.52 6.06 10.73
N PRO A 216 24.49 7.00 10.64
CA PRO A 216 24.49 8.06 9.64
C PRO A 216 24.79 7.54 8.23
N TRP A 217 24.34 8.28 7.22
CA TRP A 217 24.73 8.04 5.83
C TRP A 217 26.20 8.41 5.61
N ILE A 218 27.03 7.48 5.13
CA ILE A 218 28.47 7.70 4.88
C ILE A 218 28.82 7.82 3.39
N GLY A 219 27.83 8.11 2.54
CA GLY A 219 28.01 8.36 1.10
C GLY A 219 27.64 7.19 0.18
N SER A 220 27.69 5.95 0.68
CA SER A 220 27.37 4.73 -0.08
C SER A 220 26.38 3.78 0.61
N HIS A 221 26.40 3.75 1.94
CA HIS A 221 25.48 3.00 2.81
C HIS A 221 25.34 3.75 4.15
N PHE A 222 24.55 3.22 5.08
CA PHE A 222 24.49 3.72 6.45
C PHE A 222 25.52 3.01 7.35
N SER A 223 26.16 3.70 8.28
CA SER A 223 27.37 3.18 8.97
C SER A 223 27.16 1.95 9.86
N GLY A 224 25.92 1.67 10.27
CA GLY A 224 25.52 0.50 11.06
C GLY A 224 25.12 -0.70 10.20
N ASP A 225 25.07 -0.55 8.88
CA ASP A 225 24.80 -1.62 7.92
C ASP A 225 26.08 -2.39 7.59
N GLN A 226 26.52 -3.24 8.52
CA GLN A 226 27.75 -4.03 8.37
C GLN A 226 27.64 -5.15 7.31
N SER A 227 26.44 -5.45 6.83
CA SER A 227 26.13 -6.54 5.89
C SER A 227 25.81 -6.04 4.48
N GLY A 228 25.75 -4.72 4.24
CA GLY A 228 25.35 -4.16 2.95
C GLY A 228 23.86 -4.37 2.62
N ILE A 229 23.04 -4.64 3.63
CA ILE A 229 21.58 -4.82 3.52
C ILE A 229 20.89 -3.50 3.15
N LEU A 230 21.49 -2.34 3.47
CA LEU A 230 21.05 -1.00 3.09
C LEU A 230 21.92 -0.40 1.95
N CYS A 231 22.65 -1.24 1.19
CA CYS A 231 23.33 -0.81 -0.05
C CYS A 231 22.33 -0.67 -1.22
N PHE A 232 22.48 0.39 -2.01
CA PHE A 232 21.45 0.83 -2.96
C PHE A 232 21.90 0.83 -4.43
N PRO A 233 21.55 -0.17 -5.26
CA PRO A 233 22.13 -0.30 -6.61
C PRO A 233 21.46 0.50 -7.76
N TYR A 234 20.18 0.92 -7.68
CA TYR A 234 19.48 1.58 -8.81
C TYR A 234 18.49 2.71 -8.42
N LYS A 235 18.44 3.81 -9.19
CA LYS A 235 17.68 5.07 -8.92
C LYS A 235 16.17 4.99 -9.29
N PRO A 236 15.29 5.87 -8.73
CA PRO A 236 15.38 6.51 -7.41
C PRO A 236 14.06 6.48 -6.59
N ILE A 237 14.18 6.14 -5.32
CA ILE A 237 13.40 6.73 -4.22
C ILE A 237 14.08 8.06 -3.84
N SER A 238 13.31 9.06 -3.41
CA SER A 238 13.86 10.36 -3.00
C SER A 238 13.99 10.43 -1.48
N VAL A 239 15.19 10.17 -0.95
CA VAL A 239 15.46 10.37 0.48
C VAL A 239 15.80 11.84 0.72
N MET A 240 14.95 12.57 1.44
CA MET A 240 15.16 13.99 1.74
C MET A 240 15.76 14.15 3.13
N ILE A 241 16.99 14.67 3.18
CA ILE A 241 17.72 14.98 4.41
C ILE A 241 18.08 16.46 4.37
N ALA A 242 17.36 17.29 5.13
CA ALA A 242 17.71 18.68 5.42
C ALA A 242 18.26 19.45 4.20
N ASP A 243 17.39 19.66 3.20
CA ASP A 243 17.67 20.33 1.93
C ASP A 243 18.55 19.60 0.90
N ALA A 244 19.07 18.41 1.21
CA ALA A 244 19.64 17.48 0.23
C ALA A 244 18.63 16.38 -0.15
N VAL A 245 18.34 16.23 -1.44
CA VAL A 245 17.72 15.01 -1.99
C VAL A 245 18.84 14.02 -2.31
N VAL A 246 18.92 12.93 -1.55
CA VAL A 246 19.84 11.82 -1.81
C VAL A 246 19.11 10.81 -2.70
N PRO A 247 19.57 10.56 -3.94
CA PRO A 247 18.90 9.65 -4.87
C PRO A 247 19.35 8.20 -4.66
N THR A 248 18.48 7.35 -4.08
CA THR A 248 18.83 5.95 -3.72
C THR A 248 17.69 4.94 -3.95
N ALA A 249 17.99 3.65 -3.92
CA ALA A 249 17.10 2.49 -4.12
C ALA A 249 16.31 2.15 -2.83
N PHE A 250 15.38 1.17 -2.77
CA PHE A 250 14.33 0.72 -3.70
C PHE A 250 13.25 -0.02 -2.87
N ALA A 251 12.01 -0.13 -3.39
CA ALA A 251 10.83 -0.44 -2.58
C ALA A 251 10.68 -1.90 -2.15
N GLU A 252 10.96 -2.85 -3.03
CA GLU A 252 10.65 -4.28 -2.78
C GLU A 252 11.51 -4.87 -1.65
N PHE A 253 12.75 -4.41 -1.54
CA PHE A 253 13.62 -4.78 -0.43
C PHE A 253 13.15 -4.17 0.90
N MET A 254 12.54 -2.98 0.90
CA MET A 254 11.96 -2.39 2.11
C MET A 254 10.69 -3.11 2.57
N ILE A 255 9.89 -3.66 1.66
CA ILE A 255 8.79 -4.56 2.03
C ILE A 255 9.37 -5.82 2.67
N SER A 256 10.38 -6.44 2.04
CA SER A 256 11.08 -7.60 2.59
C SER A 256 11.70 -7.30 3.96
N GLN A 257 12.38 -6.16 4.16
CA GLN A 257 13.04 -5.80 5.43
C GLN A 257 12.07 -5.32 6.50
N PHE A 258 10.99 -4.62 6.17
CA PHE A 258 9.98 -4.25 7.17
C PHE A 258 9.20 -5.49 7.61
N VAL A 259 8.85 -6.39 6.68
CA VAL A 259 8.20 -7.68 7.00
C VAL A 259 9.16 -8.64 7.70
N SER A 260 10.45 -8.71 7.34
CA SER A 260 11.42 -9.59 8.02
C SER A 260 11.99 -9.00 9.31
N ALA A 261 12.00 -7.68 9.51
CA ALA A 261 12.15 -7.07 10.83
C ALA A 261 10.91 -7.32 11.69
N TRP A 262 9.70 -7.26 11.12
CA TRP A 262 8.45 -7.61 11.82
C TRP A 262 8.42 -9.09 12.19
N MET A 263 8.77 -10.01 11.28
CA MET A 263 8.90 -11.45 11.54
C MET A 263 10.09 -11.78 12.44
N GLY A 264 11.21 -11.06 12.33
CA GLY A 264 12.39 -11.22 13.18
C GLY A 264 12.12 -10.78 14.62
N LEU A 265 11.43 -9.66 14.82
CA LEU A 265 10.91 -9.24 16.12
C LEU A 265 9.79 -10.16 16.62
N PHE A 266 8.97 -10.74 15.74
CA PHE A 266 7.97 -11.74 16.11
C PHE A 266 8.62 -13.05 16.58
N LEU A 267 9.68 -13.49 15.90
CA LEU A 267 10.52 -14.63 16.29
C LEU A 267 11.26 -14.35 17.61
N ASP A 268 11.87 -13.18 17.77
CA ASP A 268 12.58 -12.79 19.01
C ASP A 268 11.61 -12.63 20.20
N CYS A 269 10.40 -12.09 19.98
CA CYS A 269 9.34 -12.10 20.99
C CYS A 269 8.82 -13.52 21.30
N ARG A 270 8.90 -14.47 20.34
CA ARG A 270 8.55 -15.88 20.57
C ARG A 270 9.65 -16.63 21.33
N MET A 271 10.92 -16.29 21.09
CA MET A 271 12.08 -16.85 21.79
C MET A 271 12.14 -16.40 23.26
N ASN A 272 11.70 -15.18 23.55
CA ASN A 272 11.70 -14.61 24.91
C ASN A 272 10.42 -14.90 25.73
N GLY A 273 9.56 -15.83 25.29
CA GLY A 273 8.30 -16.16 25.96
C GLY A 273 7.94 -17.64 25.88
N ASN A 274 8.38 -18.40 26.90
CA ASN A 274 8.06 -19.80 27.19
C ASN A 274 6.91 -20.42 26.36
N TYR A 275 7.22 -21.25 25.37
CA TYR A 275 6.72 -22.63 25.20
C TYR A 275 7.61 -23.36 24.16
N LEU A 276 7.66 -24.69 24.24
CA LEU A 276 8.67 -25.53 23.57
C LEU A 276 8.55 -25.59 22.03
N PHE A 277 9.61 -26.12 21.41
CA PHE A 277 9.82 -26.46 19.98
C PHE A 277 10.35 -25.33 19.08
N GLY A 278 11.62 -25.49 18.67
CA GLY A 278 12.22 -24.83 17.52
C GLY A 278 12.54 -25.84 16.41
N PRO A 279 12.78 -25.36 15.17
CA PRO A 279 13.59 -26.04 14.16
C PRO A 279 14.72 -25.07 13.69
N GLU A 280 16.00 -25.45 13.54
CA GLU A 280 16.57 -26.45 12.62
C GLU A 280 16.08 -26.32 11.17
N ASP A 281 16.93 -25.73 10.34
CA ASP A 281 16.94 -25.69 8.86
C ASP A 281 15.69 -25.20 8.10
N VAL A 282 15.93 -24.34 7.11
CA VAL A 282 15.70 -24.61 5.67
C VAL A 282 15.91 -23.31 4.90
N LEU A 283 17.07 -23.23 4.23
CA LEU A 283 17.16 -22.58 2.92
C LEU A 283 16.51 -23.55 1.91
N GLY A 284 15.47 -23.13 1.19
CA GLY A 284 14.81 -24.00 0.21
C GLY A 284 13.61 -23.36 -0.47
N GLU A 285 13.54 -23.52 -1.79
CA GLU A 285 12.52 -22.91 -2.64
C GLU A 285 11.19 -23.68 -2.66
N HIS A 286 10.14 -22.98 -3.11
CA HIS A 286 8.94 -23.48 -3.81
C HIS A 286 8.02 -24.57 -3.19
N HIS A 287 6.72 -24.24 -3.20
CA HIS A 287 5.54 -25.12 -3.08
C HIS A 287 5.29 -25.84 -1.74
N TRP A 288 4.15 -25.50 -1.11
CA TRP A 288 3.53 -26.33 -0.07
C TRP A 288 2.11 -26.73 -0.46
N ILE A 289 1.97 -27.97 -0.93
CA ILE A 289 0.69 -28.70 -0.92
C ILE A 289 0.58 -29.39 0.44
N ALA A 290 -0.56 -29.24 1.11
CA ALA A 290 -0.77 -29.83 2.42
C ALA A 290 -0.81 -31.37 2.40
N LYS A 291 -0.17 -32.01 3.39
CA LYS A 291 -0.49 -33.39 3.81
C LYS A 291 -0.58 -33.50 5.32
N LYS A 292 -1.57 -34.28 5.77
CA LYS A 292 -1.92 -34.55 7.16
C LYS A 292 -1.21 -35.83 7.63
N GLY A 293 -0.54 -35.78 8.77
CA GLY A 293 0.04 -36.95 9.46
C GLY A 293 -0.67 -37.20 10.78
N ASN A 294 -1.00 -38.46 11.09
CA ASN A 294 -1.67 -38.88 12.32
C ASN A 294 -0.67 -39.57 13.26
N GLY A 295 -0.83 -39.39 14.58
CA GLY A 295 -0.33 -40.31 15.64
C GLY A 295 1.19 -40.40 15.80
N LEU A 296 1.72 -40.68 17.00
CA LEU A 296 1.12 -41.03 18.30
C LEU A 296 1.78 -40.20 19.40
#